data_AF-A0A108UAS5-F1
#
_entry.id   AF-A0A108UAS5-F1
#
_cell.length_a   1.000
_cell.length_b   1.000
_cell.length_c   1.000
_cell.angle_alpha   90.00
_cell.angle_beta   90.00
_cell.angle_gamma   90.00
#
_symmetry.space_group_name_H-M   'P 1'
#
loop_
_entity.id
_entity.type
_entity.pdbx_description
1 polymer ?
#
loop_
_entity_poly.entity_id
_entity_poly.type
_entity_poly.pdbx_seq_one_letter_code
_entity_poly.pdbx_strand_id
1 'polypeptide(L)'
;MKDDHIQTKEKREKNWKLLYVRSAKLARAKQLGIDYPNASSKRQDEIDDNEPLNVLFICSRNQWRSPTAEAVWRNHPDMRVRSAGTSPNARRHVSVDDIRWSHSIFVMENKHRSRLLAEFGRVIANKPLHVLDIPDEYQYMDPELVDLIKASVGSVLGLP
;
A
#
# COMPACT_ATOMS: atom_id res chain seq x y z
N MET A 1 -0.63 43.14 34.13
CA MET A 1 -1.85 42.37 33.85
C MET A 1 -1.44 41.25 32.90
N LYS A 2 -1.74 40.00 33.26
CA LYS A 2 -1.30 38.80 32.54
C LYS A 2 -2.35 38.49 31.46
N ASP A 3 -1.93 38.46 30.20
CA ASP A 3 -2.74 37.94 29.11
C ASP A 3 -2.30 36.50 28.83
N ASP A 4 -3.03 35.56 29.43
CA ASP A 4 -2.87 34.12 29.23
C ASP A 4 -3.40 33.75 27.83
N HIS A 5 -2.49 33.59 26.87
CA HIS A 5 -2.79 32.91 25.61
C HIS A 5 -3.05 31.42 25.88
N ILE A 6 -4.32 31.06 25.98
CA ILE A 6 -4.78 29.67 25.98
C ILE A 6 -4.54 29.12 24.56
N GLN A 7 -3.43 28.42 24.37
CA GLN A 7 -3.26 27.54 23.21
C GLN A 7 -4.29 26.40 23.31
N THR A 8 -5.38 26.52 22.57
CA THR A 8 -6.25 25.39 22.24
C THR A 8 -5.40 24.37 21.49
N LYS A 9 -4.96 23.32 22.20
CA LYS A 9 -4.40 22.10 21.59
C LYS A 9 -5.46 21.50 20.68
N GLU A 10 -5.38 21.84 19.41
CA GLU A 10 -6.14 21.21 18.34
C GLU A 10 -5.92 19.70 18.44
N LYS A 11 -6.98 18.98 18.81
CA LYS A 11 -6.94 17.54 19.09
C LYS A 11 -6.83 16.85 17.73
N ARG A 12 -5.62 16.82 17.15
CA ARG A 12 -5.32 16.23 15.83
C ARG A 12 -5.90 14.82 15.80
N GLU A 13 -6.92 14.62 14.98
CA GLU A 13 -7.71 13.40 14.98
C GLU A 13 -6.84 12.15 14.76
N LYS A 14 -7.13 11.15 15.59
CA LYS A 14 -6.49 9.83 15.61
C LYS A 14 -7.11 8.94 14.54
N ASN A 15 -7.03 9.32 13.27
CA ASN A 15 -7.55 8.46 12.20
C ASN A 15 -6.54 7.37 11.84
N TRP A 16 -6.38 6.41 12.75
CA TRP A 16 -5.51 5.24 12.58
C TRP A 16 -5.86 4.41 11.33
N LYS A 17 -7.09 4.53 10.83
CA LYS A 17 -7.55 3.88 9.60
C LYS A 17 -6.84 4.39 8.34
N LEU A 18 -6.16 5.54 8.41
CA LEU A 18 -5.39 6.10 7.30
C LEU A 18 -3.96 5.55 7.20
N LEU A 19 -3.53 4.73 8.16
CA LEU A 19 -2.17 4.19 8.20
C LEU A 19 -2.19 2.70 7.86
N TYR A 20 -1.46 2.34 6.80
CA TYR A 20 -1.47 1.00 6.22
C TYR A 20 -0.60 0.00 7.00
N VAL A 21 0.53 0.47 7.54
CA VAL A 21 1.57 -0.38 8.14
C VAL A 21 1.79 -0.06 9.61
N ARG A 22 2.18 -1.08 10.39
CA ARG A 22 2.42 -0.96 11.83
C ARG A 22 3.49 0.08 12.15
N SER A 23 4.61 0.10 11.41
CA SER A 23 5.66 1.10 11.60
C SER A 23 5.15 2.53 11.48
N ALA A 24 4.30 2.82 10.48
CA ALA A 24 3.68 4.15 10.34
C ALA A 24 2.75 4.47 11.52
N LYS A 25 1.97 3.48 11.99
CA LYS A 25 1.13 3.63 13.19
C LYS A 25 1.96 3.93 14.44
N LEU A 26 3.04 3.19 14.67
CA LEU A 26 3.95 3.39 15.80
C LEU A 26 4.66 4.75 15.72
N ALA A 27 5.17 5.13 14.55
CA ALA A 27 5.80 6.43 14.32
C ALA A 27 4.84 7.58 14.61
N ARG A 28 3.58 7.46 14.16
CA ARG A 28 2.53 8.45 14.41
C ARG A 28 2.14 8.52 15.90
N ALA A 29 2.04 7.38 16.59
CA ALA A 29 1.77 7.33 18.02
C ALA A 29 2.84 8.08 18.82
N LYS A 30 4.11 7.82 18.49
CA LYS A 30 5.26 8.53 19.05
C LYS A 30 5.18 10.04 18.83
N GLN A 31 4.83 10.48 17.61
CA GLN A 31 4.70 11.91 17.29
C GLN A 31 3.59 12.60 18.10
N LEU A 32 2.49 11.89 18.36
CA LEU A 32 1.35 12.42 19.10
C LEU A 32 1.50 12.29 20.62
N GLY A 33 2.57 11.65 21.11
CA GLY A 33 2.81 11.42 22.54
C GLY A 33 1.75 10.50 23.17
N ILE A 34 1.21 9.57 22.39
CA ILE A 34 0.19 8.61 22.83
C ILE A 34 0.74 7.19 22.69
N ASP A 35 0.37 6.33 23.64
CA ASP A 35 0.69 4.91 23.55
C ASP A 35 -0.13 4.24 22.44
N TYR A 36 0.50 3.38 21.64
CA TYR A 36 -0.19 2.61 20.62
C TYR A 36 -0.78 1.36 21.28
N PRO A 37 -2.10 1.16 21.26
CA PRO A 37 -2.73 0.09 22.02
C PRO A 37 -2.20 -1.29 21.60
N ASN A 38 -1.66 -2.05 22.56
CA ASN A 38 -1.37 -3.48 22.35
C ASN A 38 -2.69 -4.26 22.41
N ALA A 39 -3.12 -4.79 21.26
CA ALA A 39 -4.40 -5.44 21.07
C ALA A 39 -4.66 -6.56 22.11
N SER A 40 -5.61 -6.34 23.04
CA SER A 40 -6.04 -7.33 24.03
C SER A 40 -7.57 -7.51 24.12
N SER A 41 -8.34 -7.04 23.13
CA SER A 41 -9.79 -7.31 23.05
C SER A 41 -10.24 -7.43 21.60
N LYS A 42 -10.00 -8.62 21.00
CA LYS A 42 -10.29 -8.88 19.58
C LYS A 42 -11.80 -8.92 19.28
N ARG A 43 -12.24 -8.11 18.32
CA ARG A 43 -13.32 -8.47 17.37
C ARG A 43 -12.66 -9.03 16.12
N GLN A 44 -13.28 -10.04 15.51
CA GLN A 44 -12.72 -10.88 14.44
C GLN A 44 -12.39 -10.13 13.12
N ASP A 45 -12.85 -8.87 12.96
CA ASP A 45 -12.80 -8.10 11.71
C ASP A 45 -11.72 -7.00 11.66
N GLU A 46 -10.92 -6.85 12.71
CA GLU A 46 -9.82 -5.87 12.75
C GLU A 46 -8.50 -6.56 12.35
N ILE A 47 -7.83 -6.03 11.32
CA ILE A 47 -6.50 -6.48 10.86
C ILE A 47 -5.60 -6.62 12.10
N ASP A 48 -5.05 -7.81 12.34
CA ASP A 48 -4.09 -8.00 13.42
C ASP A 48 -2.93 -7.04 13.18
N ASP A 49 -2.78 -6.02 14.03
CA ASP A 49 -1.76 -4.97 13.90
C ASP A 49 -0.32 -5.51 13.91
N ASN A 50 -0.16 -6.79 14.23
CA ASN A 50 1.10 -7.51 14.23
C ASN A 50 1.39 -8.26 12.92
N GLU A 51 0.41 -8.38 12.00
CA GLU A 51 0.60 -9.06 10.72
C GLU A 51 1.08 -8.12 9.60
N PRO A 52 2.01 -8.59 8.73
CA PRO A 52 2.51 -7.80 7.62
C PRO A 52 1.43 -7.55 6.57
N LEU A 53 1.46 -6.36 5.97
CA LEU A 53 0.55 -5.95 4.91
C LEU A 53 0.84 -6.70 3.61
N ASN A 54 -0.13 -7.43 3.09
CA ASN A 54 -0.05 -8.05 1.76
C ASN A 54 -0.31 -7.01 0.66
N VAL A 55 0.66 -6.79 -0.22
CA VAL A 55 0.58 -5.80 -1.30
C VAL A 55 0.78 -6.46 -2.66
N LEU A 56 -0.10 -6.14 -3.61
CA LEU A 56 -0.07 -6.68 -4.97
C LEU A 56 0.25 -5.58 -6.00
N PHE A 57 1.34 -5.75 -6.75
CA PHE A 57 1.74 -4.85 -7.83
C PHE A 57 1.31 -5.38 -9.20
N ILE A 58 0.67 -4.55 -10.01
CA ILE A 58 0.08 -4.95 -11.29
C ILE A 58 0.56 -4.04 -12.43
N CYS A 59 1.07 -4.66 -13.50
CA CYS A 59 1.31 -3.98 -14.77
C CYS A 59 0.62 -4.74 -15.93
N SER A 60 1.06 -4.54 -17.17
CA SER A 60 0.52 -5.27 -18.32
C SER A 60 1.07 -6.71 -18.39
N ARG A 61 2.38 -6.88 -18.63
CA ARG A 61 2.97 -8.21 -18.93
C ARG A 61 3.63 -8.90 -17.73
N ASN A 62 3.72 -8.25 -16.57
CA ASN A 62 4.52 -8.72 -15.43
C ASN A 62 5.98 -9.05 -15.79
N GLN A 63 6.64 -8.12 -16.49
CA GLN A 63 8.02 -8.29 -16.94
C GLN A 63 8.99 -7.29 -16.30
N TRP A 64 8.62 -6.00 -16.24
CA TRP A 64 9.52 -4.94 -15.78
C TRP A 64 8.99 -4.21 -14.53
N ARG A 65 7.99 -3.33 -14.69
CA ARG A 65 7.49 -2.46 -13.63
C ARG A 65 6.98 -3.19 -12.38
N SER A 66 6.04 -4.13 -12.52
CA SER A 66 5.50 -4.85 -11.35
C SER A 66 6.49 -5.83 -10.71
N PRO A 67 7.33 -6.57 -11.46
CA PRO A 67 8.43 -7.32 -10.86
C PRO A 67 9.47 -6.45 -10.15
N THR A 68 9.77 -5.26 -10.67
CA THR A 68 10.69 -4.30 -10.01
C THR A 68 10.11 -3.86 -8.67
N ALA A 69 8.82 -3.54 -8.63
CA ALA A 69 8.17 -3.17 -7.37
C ALA A 69 8.18 -4.30 -6.34
N GLU A 70 7.93 -5.54 -6.78
CA GLU A 70 8.06 -6.72 -5.92
C GLU A 70 9.49 -6.86 -5.38
N ALA A 71 10.51 -6.75 -6.25
CA ALA A 71 11.90 -6.89 -5.85
C ALA A 71 12.34 -5.82 -4.84
N VAL A 72 11.94 -4.56 -5.06
CA VAL A 72 12.25 -3.43 -4.18
C VAL A 72 11.66 -3.61 -2.78
N TRP A 73 10.41 -4.07 -2.69
CA TRP A 73 9.68 -4.13 -1.41
C TRP A 73 9.72 -5.51 -0.74
N ARG A 74 10.33 -6.53 -1.35
CA ARG A 74 10.30 -7.93 -0.86
C ARG A 74 10.87 -8.12 0.55
N ASN A 75 11.82 -7.28 0.93
CA ASN A 75 12.56 -7.40 2.19
C ASN A 75 12.02 -6.46 3.27
N HIS A 76 10.91 -5.74 3.02
CA HIS A 76 10.36 -4.83 4.00
C HIS A 76 9.66 -5.61 5.13
N PRO A 77 10.00 -5.39 6.41
CA PRO A 77 9.55 -6.24 7.53
C PRO A 77 8.03 -6.24 7.73
N ASP A 78 7.38 -5.12 7.44
CA ASP A 78 5.93 -4.97 7.61
C ASP A 78 5.12 -5.33 6.36
N MET A 79 5.75 -5.89 5.32
CA MET A 79 5.07 -6.15 4.05
C MET A 79 5.36 -7.53 3.50
N ARG A 80 4.36 -8.10 2.85
CA ARG A 80 4.52 -9.21 1.92
C ARG A 80 4.07 -8.73 0.56
N VAL A 81 4.86 -8.98 -0.46
CA VAL A 81 4.60 -8.43 -1.80
C VAL A 81 4.51 -9.53 -2.83
N ARG A 82 3.62 -9.32 -3.80
CA ARG A 82 3.50 -10.13 -5.03
C ARG A 82 3.32 -9.21 -6.22
N SER A 83 3.62 -9.72 -7.40
CA SER A 83 3.34 -9.05 -8.66
C SER A 83 2.59 -9.95 -9.65
N ALA A 84 1.81 -9.31 -10.51
CA ALA A 84 1.15 -9.96 -11.63
C ALA A 84 0.92 -8.99 -12.79
N GLY A 85 0.29 -9.48 -13.87
CA GLY A 85 -0.03 -8.72 -15.06
C GLY A 85 -1.48 -8.91 -15.51
N THR A 86 -2.06 -7.87 -16.11
CA THR A 86 -3.43 -7.88 -16.65
C THR A 86 -3.52 -8.42 -18.07
N SER A 87 -2.40 -8.53 -18.80
CA SER A 87 -2.41 -9.09 -20.15
C SER A 87 -2.60 -10.60 -20.11
N PRO A 88 -3.40 -11.21 -21.00
CA PRO A 88 -3.44 -12.66 -21.16
C PRO A 88 -2.06 -13.29 -21.41
N ASN A 89 -1.16 -12.52 -22.03
CA ASN A 89 0.23 -12.91 -22.29
C ASN A 89 1.21 -12.44 -21.20
N ALA A 90 0.72 -12.16 -19.99
CA ALA A 90 1.58 -11.83 -18.87
C ALA A 90 2.37 -13.07 -18.44
N ARG A 91 3.63 -12.86 -18.03
CA ARG A 91 4.49 -13.92 -17.48
C ARG A 91 3.81 -14.62 -16.30
N ARG A 92 3.13 -13.85 -15.46
CA ARG A 92 2.21 -14.32 -14.41
C ARG A 92 0.93 -13.50 -14.51
N HIS A 93 -0.12 -14.10 -15.02
CA HIS A 93 -1.43 -13.45 -15.09
C HIS A 93 -2.01 -13.28 -13.68
N VAL A 94 -2.70 -12.18 -13.46
CA VAL A 94 -3.39 -11.93 -12.17
C VAL A 94 -4.50 -12.95 -11.96
N SER A 95 -4.61 -13.48 -10.75
CA SER A 95 -5.68 -14.41 -10.38
C SER A 95 -6.61 -13.83 -9.32
N VAL A 96 -7.79 -14.42 -9.17
CA VAL A 96 -8.71 -14.10 -8.07
C VAL A 96 -8.03 -14.26 -6.70
N ASP A 97 -7.17 -15.27 -6.55
CA ASP A 97 -6.49 -15.55 -5.30
C ASP A 97 -5.44 -14.48 -4.96
N ASP A 98 -4.81 -13.86 -5.97
CA ASP A 98 -3.95 -12.70 -5.74
C ASP A 98 -4.74 -11.53 -5.18
N ILE A 99 -5.91 -11.24 -5.77
CA ILE A 99 -6.79 -10.16 -5.32
C ILE A 99 -7.26 -10.43 -3.89
N ARG A 100 -7.70 -11.66 -3.59
CA ARG A 100 -8.15 -12.05 -2.24
C ARG A 100 -7.04 -11.92 -1.22
N TRP A 101 -5.84 -12.41 -1.53
CA TRP A 101 -4.65 -12.37 -0.69
C TRP A 101 -4.21 -10.92 -0.37
N SER A 102 -4.36 -10.00 -1.32
CA SER A 102 -3.90 -8.62 -1.17
C SER A 102 -4.75 -7.82 -0.18
N HIS A 103 -4.10 -7.06 0.70
CA HIS A 103 -4.75 -6.00 1.48
C HIS A 103 -4.80 -4.69 0.69
N SER A 104 -3.79 -4.42 -0.14
CA SER A 104 -3.75 -3.25 -1.03
C SER A 104 -3.20 -3.62 -2.41
N ILE A 105 -3.75 -2.98 -3.45
CA ILE A 105 -3.41 -3.23 -4.84
C ILE A 105 -2.84 -1.95 -5.44
N PHE A 106 -1.67 -2.05 -6.06
CA PHE A 106 -1.04 -0.97 -6.80
C PHE A 106 -0.97 -1.33 -8.27
N VAL A 107 -1.45 -0.43 -9.11
CA VAL A 107 -1.36 -0.57 -10.56
C VAL A 107 -0.48 0.51 -11.15
N MET A 108 0.24 0.21 -12.22
CA MET A 108 1.16 1.20 -12.81
C MET A 108 0.43 2.35 -13.50
N GLU A 109 -0.72 2.10 -14.12
CA GLU A 109 -1.41 3.06 -14.99
C GLU A 109 -2.92 2.85 -14.88
N ASN A 110 -3.70 3.89 -15.21
CA ASN A 110 -5.17 3.81 -15.18
C ASN A 110 -5.76 2.68 -16.03
N LYS A 111 -5.15 2.37 -17.18
CA LYS A 111 -5.60 1.25 -18.03
C LYS A 111 -5.58 -0.10 -17.32
N HIS A 112 -4.62 -0.32 -16.40
CA HIS A 112 -4.55 -1.54 -15.60
C HIS A 112 -5.67 -1.59 -14.56
N ARG A 113 -5.99 -0.45 -13.91
CA ARG A 113 -7.13 -0.32 -13.00
C ARG A 113 -8.43 -0.68 -13.70
N SER A 114 -8.68 -0.11 -14.88
CA SER A 114 -9.90 -0.38 -15.64
C SER A 114 -10.03 -1.86 -15.99
N ARG A 115 -8.94 -2.51 -16.43
CA ARG A 115 -8.93 -3.96 -16.72
C ARG A 115 -9.24 -4.80 -15.48
N LEU A 116 -8.57 -4.52 -14.35
CA LEU A 116 -8.82 -5.23 -13.09
C LEU A 116 -10.26 -5.08 -12.61
N LEU A 117 -10.84 -3.88 -12.69
CA LEU A 117 -12.21 -3.65 -12.25
C LEU A 117 -13.23 -4.32 -13.16
N ALA A 118 -12.98 -4.38 -14.46
CA ALA A 118 -13.83 -5.10 -15.41
C ALA A 118 -13.88 -6.61 -15.10
N GLU A 119 -12.74 -7.19 -14.73
CA GLU A 119 -12.63 -8.65 -14.51
C GLU A 119 -12.94 -9.07 -13.06
N PHE A 120 -12.45 -8.31 -12.08
CA PHE A 120 -12.48 -8.68 -10.64
C PHE A 120 -13.26 -7.68 -9.77
N GLY A 121 -14.05 -6.78 -10.36
CA GLY A 121 -14.70 -5.66 -9.64
C GLY A 121 -15.44 -6.07 -8.37
N ARG A 122 -16.15 -7.21 -8.38
CA ARG A 122 -16.85 -7.74 -7.18
C ARG A 122 -15.90 -8.11 -6.04
N VAL A 123 -14.71 -8.64 -6.35
CA VAL A 123 -13.70 -9.05 -5.37
C VAL A 123 -12.89 -7.85 -4.87
N ILE A 124 -12.73 -6.83 -5.72
CA ILE A 124 -11.99 -5.59 -5.42
C ILE A 124 -12.82 -4.58 -4.61
N ALA A 125 -14.16 -4.66 -4.61
CA ALA A 125 -15.06 -3.60 -4.10
C ALA A 125 -14.69 -3.01 -2.73
N ASN A 126 -14.10 -3.80 -1.83
CA ASN A 126 -13.70 -3.37 -0.47
C ASN A 126 -12.18 -3.33 -0.26
N LYS A 127 -11.39 -3.29 -1.33
CA LYS A 127 -9.92 -3.25 -1.26
C LYS A 127 -9.39 -1.94 -1.84
N PRO A 128 -8.43 -1.27 -1.17
CA PRO A 128 -7.77 -0.10 -1.71
C PRO A 128 -7.01 -0.46 -3.00
N LEU A 129 -7.24 0.33 -4.05
CA LEU A 129 -6.61 0.20 -5.35
C LEU A 129 -6.03 1.56 -5.76
N HIS A 130 -4.71 1.63 -5.83
CA HIS A 130 -3.94 2.84 -6.12
C HIS A 130 -3.31 2.79 -7.50
N VAL A 131 -3.30 3.92 -8.20
CA VAL A 131 -2.60 4.08 -9.48
C VAL A 131 -1.32 4.84 -9.21
N LEU A 132 -0.17 4.26 -9.59
CA LEU A 132 1.15 4.87 -9.39
C LEU A 132 1.51 5.89 -10.47
N ASP A 133 0.82 5.85 -11.61
CA ASP A 133 1.05 6.72 -12.78
C ASP A 133 2.48 6.63 -13.35
N ILE A 134 3.00 5.39 -13.46
CA ILE A 134 4.34 5.10 -13.98
C ILE A 134 4.22 4.57 -15.42
N PRO A 135 4.74 5.29 -16.43
CA PRO A 135 4.63 4.91 -17.84
C PRO A 135 5.40 3.62 -18.19
N ASP A 136 5.09 3.01 -19.33
CA ASP A 136 5.68 1.73 -19.78
C ASP A 136 6.99 1.90 -20.56
N GLU A 137 7.90 2.71 -20.02
CA GLU A 137 9.13 3.15 -20.71
C GLU A 137 10.41 2.61 -20.05
N TYR A 138 10.26 1.91 -18.93
CA TYR A 138 11.36 1.46 -18.09
C TYR A 138 11.61 -0.05 -18.20
N GLN A 139 12.87 -0.43 -18.18
CA GLN A 139 13.28 -1.83 -18.08
C GLN A 139 13.29 -2.33 -16.63
N TYR A 140 13.44 -3.64 -16.46
CA TYR A 140 13.50 -4.26 -15.13
C TYR A 140 14.68 -3.71 -14.33
N MET A 141 14.41 -3.28 -13.08
CA MET A 141 15.39 -2.71 -12.15
C MET A 141 16.12 -1.45 -12.67
N ASP A 142 15.51 -0.74 -13.62
CA ASP A 142 15.97 0.59 -14.01
C ASP A 142 16.02 1.52 -12.78
N PRO A 143 17.11 2.29 -12.56
CA PRO A 143 17.24 3.14 -11.38
C PRO A 143 16.11 4.17 -11.21
N GLU A 144 15.68 4.79 -12.31
CA GLU A 144 14.62 5.80 -12.26
C GLU A 144 13.28 5.17 -11.90
N LEU A 145 13.00 3.98 -12.45
CA LEU A 145 11.83 3.19 -12.08
C LEU A 145 11.83 2.81 -10.59
N VAL A 146 12.99 2.41 -10.05
CA VAL A 146 13.14 2.06 -8.63
C VAL A 146 12.80 3.26 -7.75
N ASP A 147 13.31 4.44 -8.10
CA ASP A 147 13.08 5.67 -7.32
C ASP A 147 11.61 6.11 -7.40
N LEU A 148 11.00 6.07 -8.58
CA LEU A 148 9.57 6.35 -8.77
C LEU A 148 8.68 5.41 -7.94
N ILE A 149 8.98 4.11 -7.94
CA ILE A 149 8.25 3.12 -7.15
C ILE A 149 8.40 3.40 -5.66
N LYS A 150 9.62 3.64 -5.17
CA LYS A 150 9.86 3.91 -3.75
C LYS A 150 9.12 5.16 -3.30
N ALA A 151 9.24 6.25 -4.04
CA ALA A 151 8.60 7.52 -3.71
C ALA A 151 7.07 7.38 -3.69
N SER A 152 6.49 6.74 -4.70
CA SER A 152 5.04 6.63 -4.84
C SER A 152 4.43 5.69 -3.80
N VAL A 153 5.01 4.50 -3.62
CA VAL A 153 4.53 3.53 -2.63
C VAL A 153 4.78 4.02 -1.21
N GLY A 154 5.94 4.63 -0.96
CA GLY A 154 6.27 5.21 0.35
C GLY A 154 5.29 6.30 0.76
N SER A 155 4.96 7.20 -0.17
CA SER A 155 3.96 8.26 0.04
C SER A 155 2.57 7.69 0.37
N VAL A 156 2.10 6.67 -0.35
CA VAL A 156 0.78 6.07 -0.12
C VAL A 156 0.71 5.29 1.20
N LEU A 157 1.75 4.54 1.53
CA LEU A 157 1.77 3.68 2.72
C LEU A 157 2.27 4.40 3.99
N GLY A 158 2.79 5.63 3.85
CA GLY A 158 3.41 6.38 4.95
C GLY A 158 4.75 5.76 5.39
N LEU A 159 5.48 5.16 4.46
CA LEU A 159 6.81 4.61 4.68
C LEU A 159 7.89 5.67 4.38
N PRO A 160 9.03 5.65 5.09
CA PRO A 160 10.13 6.58 4.88
C PRO A 160 10.82 6.42 3.52
#